data_AF-A0A2B7WFU3-F1
#
_entry.id   AF-A0A2B7WFU3-F1
#
_cell.length_a   1.000
_cell.length_b   1.000
_cell.length_c   1.000
_cell.angle_alpha   90.00
_cell.angle_beta   90.00
_cell.angle_gamma   90.00
#
_symmetry.space_group_name_H-M   'P 1'
#
loop_
_entity.id
_entity.type
_entity.pdbx_description
1 polymer ?
#
loop_
_entity_poly.entity_id
_entity_poly.type
_entity_poly.pdbx_seq_one_letter_code
_entity_poly.pdbx_strand_id
1 'polypeptide(L)'
;MSGNTDKAKEARDTLSSIYSFYAANQETLEHVPSFLSNTSAEIKIGVQIPSAQQTEGLKKHLKELIATQELLNNVSESDLRAMTKAANASTIKRKENQTK
;
A
#
# COMPACT_ATOMS: atom_id res chain seq x y z
N MET A 1 -18.45 -8.61 -18.16
CA MET A 1 -17.16 -8.39 -17.48
C MET A 1 -16.17 -9.47 -17.94
N SER A 2 -15.31 -9.23 -18.93
CA SER A 2 -14.26 -10.22 -19.33
C SER A 2 -12.86 -9.64 -19.56
N GLY A 3 -12.70 -8.31 -19.72
CA GLY A 3 -11.41 -7.75 -20.13
C GLY A 3 -10.27 -7.78 -19.09
N ASN A 4 -10.54 -8.09 -17.82
CA ASN A 4 -9.49 -8.09 -16.77
C ASN A 4 -8.87 -9.47 -16.56
N THR A 5 -9.62 -10.55 -16.83
CA THR A 5 -9.11 -11.94 -16.78
C THR A 5 -8.17 -12.22 -17.94
N ASP A 6 -8.44 -11.63 -19.10
CA ASP A 6 -7.66 -11.83 -20.32
C ASP A 6 -6.29 -11.16 -20.21
N LYS A 7 -6.22 -9.94 -19.66
CA LYS A 7 -4.96 -9.23 -19.38
C LYS A 7 -4.11 -9.94 -18.32
N ALA A 8 -4.74 -10.50 -17.29
CA ALA A 8 -4.03 -11.24 -16.26
C ALA A 8 -3.47 -12.56 -16.81
N LYS A 9 -4.17 -13.21 -17.74
CA LYS A 9 -3.70 -14.41 -18.43
C LYS A 9 -2.54 -14.07 -19.38
N GLU A 10 -2.69 -13.02 -20.19
CA GLU A 10 -1.65 -12.54 -21.10
C GLU A 10 -0.36 -12.16 -20.37
N ALA A 11 -0.47 -11.47 -19.22
CA ALA A 11 0.68 -11.13 -18.38
C ALA A 11 1.39 -12.37 -17.82
N ARG A 12 0.64 -13.41 -17.43
CA ARG A 12 1.21 -14.69 -16.98
C ARG A 12 1.90 -15.44 -18.10
N ASP A 13 1.28 -15.52 -19.27
CA ASP A 13 1.83 -16.21 -20.43
C ASP A 13 3.12 -15.52 -20.91
N THR A 14 3.13 -14.17 -20.91
CA THR A 14 4.32 -13.37 -21.25
C THR A 14 5.45 -13.57 -20.25
N LEU A 15 5.15 -13.54 -18.94
CA LEU A 15 6.15 -13.77 -17.89
C LEU A 15 6.73 -15.19 -17.97
N SER A 16 5.88 -16.19 -18.23
CA SER A 16 6.29 -17.57 -18.39
C SER A 16 7.23 -17.74 -19.59
N SER A 17 6.93 -17.09 -20.71
CA SER A 17 7.79 -17.12 -21.91
C SER A 17 9.16 -16.49 -21.65
N ILE A 18 9.21 -15.35 -20.96
CA ILE A 18 10.45 -14.71 -20.54
C ILE A 18 11.27 -15.65 -19.65
N TYR A 19 10.64 -16.28 -18.65
CA TYR A 19 11.32 -17.21 -17.75
C TYR A 19 11.90 -18.41 -18.50
N SER A 20 11.12 -19.03 -19.39
CA SER A 20 11.57 -20.16 -20.22
C SER A 20 12.75 -19.79 -21.13
N PHE A 21 12.77 -18.59 -21.69
CA PHE A 21 13.89 -18.12 -22.51
C PHE A 21 15.19 -18.06 -21.72
N TYR A 22 15.18 -17.40 -20.55
CA TYR A 22 16.40 -17.29 -19.73
C TYR A 22 16.82 -18.62 -19.11
N ALA A 23 15.87 -19.48 -18.73
CA ALA A 23 16.18 -20.82 -18.23
C ALA A 23 16.84 -21.70 -19.30
N ALA A 24 16.38 -21.64 -20.55
CA ALA A 24 16.93 -22.43 -21.65
C ALA A 24 18.30 -21.91 -22.14
N ASN A 25 18.63 -20.64 -21.87
CA ASN A 25 19.86 -19.99 -22.36
C ASN A 25 20.79 -19.55 -21.22
N GLN A 26 20.65 -20.15 -20.04
CA GLN A 26 21.38 -19.75 -18.84
C GLN A 26 22.91 -19.87 -18.99
N GLU A 27 23.38 -20.83 -19.79
CA GLU A 27 24.82 -21.09 -20.01
C GLU A 27 25.43 -20.24 -21.13
N THR A 28 24.60 -19.67 -22.01
CA THR A 28 25.02 -18.90 -23.19
C THR A 28 24.85 -17.39 -23.02
N LEU A 29 24.04 -16.95 -22.07
CA LEU A 29 23.82 -15.53 -21.80
C LEU A 29 24.87 -14.98 -20.83
N GLU A 30 25.60 -13.95 -21.27
CA GLU A 30 26.58 -13.24 -20.43
C GLU A 30 25.96 -12.61 -19.18
N HIS A 31 24.67 -12.26 -19.23
CA HIS A 31 23.97 -11.62 -18.14
C HIS A 31 22.53 -12.15 -17.99
N VAL A 32 22.30 -13.02 -17.02
CA VAL A 32 20.95 -13.41 -16.59
C VAL A 32 20.45 -12.39 -15.55
N PRO A 33 19.27 -11.78 -15.73
CA PRO A 33 18.70 -10.87 -14.74
C PRO A 33 18.62 -11.50 -13.35
N SER A 34 18.96 -10.74 -12.32
CA SER A 34 19.07 -11.23 -10.93
C SER A 34 17.78 -11.85 -10.38
N PHE A 35 16.61 -11.44 -10.88
CA PHE A 35 15.32 -12.01 -10.50
C PHE A 35 15.00 -13.37 -11.16
N LEU A 36 15.79 -13.80 -12.16
CA LEU A 36 15.70 -15.11 -12.83
C LEU A 36 16.84 -16.05 -12.43
N SER A 37 17.87 -15.52 -11.78
CA SER A 37 18.97 -16.31 -11.25
C SER A 37 18.46 -17.32 -10.22
N ASN A 38 18.91 -18.58 -10.33
CA ASN A 38 18.69 -19.66 -9.35
C ASN A 38 19.25 -19.34 -7.95
N THR A 39 19.84 -18.16 -7.74
CA THR A 39 19.84 -17.53 -6.42
C THR A 39 18.40 -17.15 -6.06
N SER A 40 17.58 -18.17 -5.80
CA SER A 40 16.44 -18.06 -4.92
C SER A 40 17.00 -17.61 -3.58
N ALA A 41 17.19 -16.29 -3.43
CA ALA A 41 17.24 -15.68 -2.13
C ALA A 41 15.94 -16.09 -1.49
N GLU A 42 16.04 -17.05 -0.57
CA GLU A 42 14.95 -17.52 0.26
C GLU A 42 14.25 -16.26 0.79
N ILE A 43 13.12 -15.88 0.18
CA ILE A 43 12.37 -14.71 0.60
C ILE A 43 11.77 -15.15 1.93
N LYS A 44 12.49 -14.84 3.01
CA LYS A 44 11.99 -15.03 4.37
C LYS A 44 10.84 -14.08 4.55
N ILE A 45 9.65 -14.52 4.13
CA ILE A 45 8.38 -13.88 4.49
C ILE A 45 8.20 -14.17 5.97
N GLY A 46 8.88 -13.39 6.81
CA GLY A 46 8.65 -13.38 8.24
C GLY A 46 7.25 -12.83 8.47
N VAL A 47 6.26 -13.71 8.59
CA VAL A 47 4.94 -13.32 9.05
C VAL A 47 5.09 -13.04 10.54
N GLN A 48 5.24 -11.77 10.90
CA GLN A 48 5.22 -11.36 12.30
C GLN A 48 3.79 -11.48 12.81
N ILE A 49 3.46 -12.64 13.36
CA ILE A 49 2.15 -12.92 13.94
C ILE A 49 2.07 -12.13 15.25
N PRO A 50 1.16 -11.15 15.38
CA PRO A 50 1.00 -10.40 16.62
C PRO A 50 0.56 -11.33 17.75
N SER A 51 1.00 -11.04 18.98
CA SER A 51 0.51 -11.79 20.15
C SER A 51 -1.00 -11.57 20.35
N ALA A 52 -1.66 -12.44 21.11
CA ALA A 52 -3.09 -12.30 21.40
C ALA A 52 -3.42 -10.93 22.04
N GLN A 53 -2.54 -10.45 22.93
CA GLN A 53 -2.68 -9.14 23.58
C GLN A 53 -2.50 -7.97 22.58
N GLN A 54 -1.53 -8.08 21.65
CA GLN A 54 -1.36 -7.09 20.59
C GLN A 54 -2.56 -7.08 19.65
N THR A 55 -3.12 -8.25 19.35
CA THR A 55 -4.30 -8.39 18.50
C THR A 55 -5.53 -7.72 19.13
N GLU A 56 -5.77 -7.92 20.43
CA GLU A 56 -6.87 -7.26 21.13
C GLU A 56 -6.68 -5.73 21.21
N GLY A 57 -5.44 -5.27 21.42
CA GLY A 57 -5.11 -3.84 21.35
C GLY A 57 -5.41 -3.23 19.98
N LEU A 58 -4.98 -3.90 18.91
CA LEU A 58 -5.23 -3.47 17.53
C LEU A 58 -6.72 -3.49 17.17
N LYS A 59 -7.49 -4.49 17.63
CA LYS A 59 -8.95 -4.53 17.45
C LYS A 59 -9.64 -3.35 18.14
N LYS A 60 -9.24 -3.04 19.36
CA LYS A 60 -9.79 -1.88 20.09
C LYS A 60 -9.49 -0.58 19.35
N HIS A 61 -8.24 -0.42 18.92
CA HIS A 61 -7.82 0.76 18.16
C HIS A 61 -8.58 0.91 16.84
N LEU A 62 -8.77 -0.21 16.11
CA LEU A 62 -9.55 -0.21 14.87
C LEU A 62 -11.02 0.19 15.13
N LYS A 63 -11.62 -0.30 16.21
CA LYS A 63 -12.99 0.07 16.58
C LYS A 63 -13.14 1.56 16.86
N GLU A 64 -12.15 2.15 17.54
CA GLU A 64 -12.11 3.60 17.79
C GLU A 64 -12.00 4.39 16.48
N LEU A 65 -11.15 3.95 15.54
CA LEU A 65 -10.98 4.59 14.23
C LEU A 65 -12.23 4.49 13.34
N ILE A 66 -12.97 3.39 13.41
CA ILE A 66 -14.23 3.25 12.69
C ILE A 66 -15.27 4.21 13.27
N ALA A 67 -15.39 4.28 14.60
CA ALA A 67 -16.32 5.19 15.26
C ALA A 67 -16.01 6.67 14.92
N THR A 68 -14.73 7.05 14.86
CA THR A 68 -14.35 8.41 14.45
C THR A 68 -14.65 8.65 12.98
N GLN A 69 -14.43 7.68 12.10
CA GLN A 69 -14.77 7.81 10.68
C GLN A 69 -16.27 7.93 10.46
N GLU A 70 -17.10 7.16 11.19
CA GLU A 70 -18.56 7.28 11.13
C GLU A 70 -19.03 8.65 11.58
N LEU A 71 -18.43 9.20 12.64
CA LEU A 71 -18.72 10.58 13.08
C LEU A 71 -18.34 11.60 11.99
N LEU A 72 -17.19 11.44 11.34
CA LEU A 72 -16.76 12.31 10.25
C LEU A 72 -17.67 12.20 9.02
N ASN A 73 -18.16 11.01 8.69
CA ASN A 73 -19.09 10.79 7.58
C ASN A 73 -20.46 11.43 7.84
N ASN A 74 -20.82 11.65 9.11
CA ASN A 74 -22.05 12.35 9.50
C ASN A 74 -21.88 13.88 9.56
N VAL A 75 -20.67 14.41 9.32
CA VAL A 75 -20.45 15.86 9.23
C VAL A 75 -20.93 16.35 7.87
N SER A 76 -21.78 17.38 7.87
CA SER A 76 -22.25 17.99 6.63
C SER A 76 -21.09 18.63 5.84
N GLU A 77 -21.16 18.64 4.50
CA GLU A 77 -20.11 19.28 3.69
C GLU A 77 -19.89 20.76 4.05
N SER A 78 -20.96 21.46 4.47
CA SER A 78 -20.88 22.84 4.94
C SER A 78 -20.05 22.99 6.21
N ASP A 79 -20.23 22.09 7.17
CA ASP A 79 -19.50 22.12 8.44
C ASP A 79 -18.04 21.73 8.22
N LEU A 80 -17.79 20.74 7.36
CA LEU A 80 -16.44 20.33 6.99
C LEU A 80 -15.68 21.49 6.33
N ARG A 81 -16.32 22.22 5.40
CA ARG A 81 -15.73 23.44 4.79
C ARG A 81 -15.49 24.55 5.82
N ALA A 82 -16.38 24.74 6.79
CA ALA A 82 -16.21 25.72 7.86
C ALA A 82 -15.02 25.36 8.77
N MET A 83 -14.91 24.08 9.15
CA MET A 83 -13.80 23.56 9.94
C MET A 83 -12.46 23.69 9.20
N THR A 84 -12.41 23.36 7.91
CA THR A 84 -11.20 23.54 7.08
C THR A 84 -10.80 25.00 6.97
N LYS A 85 -11.77 25.91 6.75
CA LYS A 85 -11.48 27.36 6.72
C LYS A 85 -10.96 27.87 8.07
N ALA A 86 -11.54 27.44 9.18
CA ALA A 86 -11.09 27.80 10.52
C ALA A 86 -9.68 27.25 10.82
N ALA A 87 -9.40 26.00 10.46
CA ALA A 87 -8.08 25.39 10.60
C ALA A 87 -7.02 26.14 9.78
N ASN A 88 -7.32 26.47 8.52
CA ASN A 88 -6.42 27.24 7.66
C ASN A 88 -6.19 28.66 8.19
N ALA A 89 -7.23 29.33 8.70
CA ALA A 89 -7.07 30.65 9.32
C ALA A 89 -6.20 30.59 10.60
N SER A 90 -6.33 29.52 11.38
CA SER A 90 -5.51 29.29 12.59
C SER A 90 -4.03 29.04 12.25
N THR A 91 -3.76 28.21 11.23
CA THR A 91 -2.37 27.93 10.80
C THR A 91 -1.70 29.14 10.17
N ILE A 92 -2.44 29.95 9.40
CA ILE A 92 -1.94 31.21 8.82
C ILE A 92 -1.58 32.21 9.93
N LYS A 93 -2.47 32.45 10.91
CA LYS A 93 -2.19 33.33 12.05
C LYS A 93 -0.99 32.86 12.89
N ARG A 94 -0.81 31.55 13.05
CA ARG A 94 0.34 30.99 13.76
C ARG A 94 1.66 31.24 13.01
N LYS A 95 1.65 31.13 11.69
CA LYS A 95 2.82 31.42 10.84
C LYS A 95 3.19 32.90 10.88
N GLU A 96 2.20 33.79 10.83
CA GLU A 96 2.39 35.25 10.94
C GLU A 96 2.96 35.67 12.31
N ASN A 97 2.54 35.02 13.40
CA ASN A 97 3.08 35.28 14.74
C ASN A 97 4.51 34.74 14.97
N GLN A 98 5.00 33.81 14.13
CA GLN A 98 6.38 33.29 14.21
C GLN A 98 7.37 34.05 13.31
N THR A 99 6.89 34.92 12.43
CA THR A 99 7.72 35.70 11.48
C THR A 99 7.87 37.17 11.88
N LYS A 100 7.29 37.59 13.02
CA LYS A 100 7.59 38.85 13.70
C LYS A 100 8.53 38.60 14.86
#